data_AF-A0AAU9FEC9-F1
#
_entry.id   AF-A0AAU9FEC9-F1
#
_cell.length_a   1.000
_cell.length_b   1.000
_cell.length_c   1.000
_cell.angle_alpha   90.00
_cell.angle_beta   90.00
_cell.angle_gamma   90.00
#
_symmetry.space_group_name_H-M   'P 1'
#
loop_
_entity.id
_entity.type
_entity.pdbx_description
1 polymer ?
#
loop_
_entity_poly.entity_id
_entity_poly.type
_entity_poly.pdbx_seq_one_letter_code
_entity_poly.pdbx_strand_id
1 'polypeptide(L)'
;MAQRHKEMMRLSRQIKSKFPHRAFRDVTFDRELIRKSITPLSYEEARRVKGPVYEALEEELRCAGCHMLPEFLRCLAGKEQSLYDSLNIRERITDDRPLLYAVIENLKQAELAVRRHKLKGLKDCFSLFYQTMVLLEPHREKYSYALTSVLEHIVGLCRNIEGQERDAAEMVARIYYTYAMYLVRLGQRSDAISYFQIAMNLVRGHVWTAQPDMRAGSQTLHELVAQDLARQLLIHGKQIVRQQPQEAIDIARRATVLMAEIGREKNLDIFCDTFLERAYFLMESGNYNAAQQCLEQIRPQIIACTDYKFVKLNIKYYLFHGQCAEILANPDKAISSYKKALRLSRLYSHKDTEAEILLHLGKIFAKDTQKTSIAKKCYEQAKRIYVDFNDDHSLKTTNYLLAKLMADEITPLYMAMLKSSTTRYCAFFNLRQWKNRCRPFWKKLGDEIIKQETDDIYCLLDEEREDPASEGCYTDMDRQVFKLEEGDL
;
A
#
# COMPACT_ATOMS: atom_id res chain seq x y z
N MET A 1 -23.70 90.83 38.16
CA MET A 1 -24.18 89.60 38.84
C MET A 1 -25.23 88.82 38.03
N ALA A 2 -26.24 89.46 37.42
CA ALA A 2 -27.33 88.75 36.72
C ALA A 2 -26.95 88.06 35.40
N GLN A 3 -25.94 88.56 34.66
CA GLN A 3 -25.51 87.98 33.38
C GLN A 3 -24.72 86.66 33.55
N ARG A 4 -23.79 86.61 34.50
CA ARG A 4 -23.04 85.38 34.86
C ARG A 4 -23.97 84.24 35.31
N HIS A 5 -25.05 84.56 36.01
CA HIS A 5 -26.01 83.55 36.47
C HIS A 5 -26.83 82.96 35.32
N LYS A 6 -27.19 83.78 34.31
CA LYS A 6 -27.83 83.32 33.08
C LYS A 6 -26.90 82.46 32.22
N GLU A 7 -25.62 82.81 32.12
CA GLU A 7 -24.64 82.01 31.39
C GLU A 7 -24.35 80.67 32.07
N MET A 8 -24.22 80.62 33.40
CA MET A 8 -24.10 79.36 34.13
C MET A 8 -25.32 78.45 33.96
N MET A 9 -26.53 79.01 33.95
CA MET A 9 -27.75 78.24 33.69
C MET A 9 -27.84 77.73 32.25
N ARG A 10 -27.33 78.50 31.28
CA ARG A 10 -27.28 78.08 29.87
C ARG A 10 -26.25 76.97 29.67
N LEU A 11 -25.07 77.09 30.29
CA LEU A 11 -24.03 76.06 30.29
C LEU A 11 -24.49 74.78 31.00
N SER A 12 -25.17 74.88 32.15
CA SER A 12 -25.68 73.70 32.86
C SER A 12 -26.76 72.97 32.08
N ARG A 13 -27.61 73.69 31.33
CA ARG A 13 -28.61 73.11 30.42
C ARG A 13 -27.97 72.44 29.20
N GLN A 14 -26.92 73.04 28.62
CA GLN A 14 -26.17 72.42 27.51
C GLN A 14 -25.38 71.19 27.94
N ILE A 15 -24.85 71.16 29.17
CA ILE A 15 -24.17 69.99 29.74
C ILE A 15 -25.21 68.88 29.99
N LYS A 16 -26.38 69.20 30.55
CA LYS A 16 -27.47 68.22 30.76
C LYS A 16 -28.07 67.68 29.47
N SER A 17 -28.08 68.44 28.37
CA SER A 17 -28.58 67.95 27.07
C SER A 17 -27.56 67.10 26.31
N LYS A 18 -26.26 67.36 26.48
CA LYS A 18 -25.17 66.60 25.81
C LYS A 18 -24.81 65.30 26.53
N PHE A 19 -25.12 65.19 27.80
CA PHE A 19 -25.02 63.95 28.55
C PHE A 19 -26.42 63.50 28.96
N PRO A 20 -27.19 62.81 28.08
CA PRO A 20 -28.36 62.08 28.56
C PRO A 20 -27.85 61.20 29.69
N HIS A 21 -28.55 61.23 30.83
CA HIS A 21 -28.25 60.39 31.97
C HIS A 21 -27.80 59.04 31.43
N ARG A 22 -26.52 58.71 31.61
CA ARG A 22 -26.07 57.33 31.54
C ARG A 22 -26.99 56.68 32.56
N ALA A 23 -28.05 56.03 32.08
CA ALA A 23 -28.66 54.95 32.80
C ALA A 23 -27.49 54.01 32.99
N PHE A 24 -26.79 54.16 34.12
CA PHE A 24 -26.35 52.99 34.83
C PHE A 24 -27.59 52.11 34.81
N ARG A 25 -27.62 51.14 33.90
CA ARG A 25 -28.47 49.99 34.09
C ARG A 25 -28.02 49.53 35.47
N ASP A 26 -28.82 49.85 36.47
CA ASP A 26 -28.75 49.13 37.72
C ASP A 26 -28.91 47.68 37.29
N VAL A 27 -27.78 46.98 37.16
CA VAL A 27 -27.77 45.55 36.99
C VAL A 27 -28.20 45.06 38.36
N THR A 28 -29.51 45.08 38.59
CA THR A 28 -30.12 44.42 39.72
C THR A 28 -29.85 42.95 39.47
N PHE A 29 -28.86 42.41 40.17
CA PHE A 29 -28.62 40.98 40.25
C PHE A 29 -29.79 40.35 41.02
N ASP A 30 -30.94 40.26 40.37
CA ASP A 30 -32.07 39.50 40.89
C ASP A 30 -31.65 38.04 40.92
N ARG A 31 -31.21 37.62 42.11
CA ARG A 31 -30.74 36.27 42.40
C ARG A 31 -31.76 35.22 41.94
N GLU A 32 -33.03 35.56 41.95
CA GLU A 32 -34.12 34.68 41.52
C GLU A 32 -34.25 34.56 40.00
N LEU A 33 -34.05 35.65 39.24
CA LEU A 33 -34.02 35.62 37.77
C LEU A 33 -32.78 34.86 37.29
N ILE A 34 -31.65 35.06 37.95
CA ILE A 34 -30.41 34.33 37.67
C ILE A 34 -30.57 32.84 38.04
N ARG A 35 -31.16 32.51 39.20
CA ARG A 35 -31.46 31.12 39.56
C ARG A 35 -32.45 30.45 38.61
N LYS A 36 -33.44 31.16 38.08
CA LYS A 36 -34.35 30.65 37.04
C LYS A 36 -33.65 30.45 35.69
N SER A 37 -32.60 31.24 35.39
CA SER A 37 -31.76 31.06 34.19
C SER A 37 -30.72 29.94 34.33
N ILE A 38 -30.40 29.51 35.55
CA ILE A 38 -29.51 28.38 35.81
C ILE A 38 -30.36 27.11 35.82
N THR A 39 -30.30 26.32 34.74
CA THR A 39 -30.85 24.97 34.72
C THR A 39 -30.18 24.15 35.83
N PRO A 40 -30.94 23.62 36.82
CA PRO A 40 -30.35 22.81 37.88
C PRO A 40 -29.78 21.53 37.26
N LEU A 41 -28.46 21.36 37.34
CA LEU A 41 -27.77 20.14 36.94
C LEU A 41 -28.22 19.00 37.86
N SER A 42 -28.48 17.82 37.28
CA SER A 42 -28.65 16.58 38.05
C SER A 42 -27.41 16.32 38.92
N TYR A 43 -27.56 15.59 40.03
CA TYR A 43 -26.43 15.18 40.89
C TYR A 43 -25.33 14.47 40.07
N GLU A 44 -25.74 13.64 39.10
CA GLU A 44 -24.84 12.92 38.18
C GLU A 44 -24.12 13.90 37.22
N GLU A 45 -24.86 14.83 36.61
CA GLU A 45 -24.30 15.85 35.71
C GLU A 45 -23.33 16.79 36.43
N ALA A 46 -23.65 17.16 37.68
CA ALA A 46 -22.79 17.99 38.51
C ALA A 46 -21.45 17.29 38.83
N ARG A 47 -21.48 15.96 39.00
CA ARG A 47 -20.29 15.15 39.27
C ARG A 47 -19.42 14.97 38.04
N ARG A 48 -20.02 14.77 36.86
CA ARG A 48 -19.32 14.73 35.56
C ARG A 48 -18.61 16.05 35.23
N VAL A 49 -19.13 17.18 35.72
CA VAL A 49 -18.55 18.51 35.47
C VAL A 49 -17.42 18.85 36.45
N LYS A 50 -17.55 18.47 37.73
CA LYS A 50 -16.63 18.90 38.80
C LYS A 50 -15.63 17.82 39.26
N GLY A 51 -15.92 16.54 39.08
CA GLY A 51 -15.10 15.42 39.54
C GLY A 51 -14.28 14.75 38.43
N PRO A 52 -13.42 13.77 38.79
CA PRO A 52 -12.76 12.91 37.81
C PRO A 52 -13.81 12.13 37.02
N VAL A 53 -13.79 12.33 35.69
CA VAL A 53 -14.86 11.86 34.78
C VAL A 53 -15.03 10.33 34.84
N TYR A 54 -13.94 9.57 34.88
CA TYR A 54 -13.99 8.10 34.94
C TYR A 54 -14.62 7.56 36.23
N GLU A 55 -14.26 8.10 37.40
CA GLU A 55 -14.83 7.62 38.68
C GLU A 55 -16.33 7.91 38.76
N ALA A 56 -16.76 9.07 38.27
CA ALA A 56 -18.17 9.42 38.18
C ALA A 56 -18.94 8.42 37.29
N LEU A 57 -18.40 8.10 36.12
CA LEU A 57 -19.00 7.15 35.18
C LEU A 57 -19.01 5.71 35.73
N GLU A 58 -17.95 5.29 36.42
CA GLU A 58 -17.92 3.97 37.06
C GLU A 58 -19.03 3.80 38.10
N GLU A 59 -19.24 4.78 38.96
CA GLU A 59 -20.31 4.75 39.97
C GLU A 59 -21.70 4.73 39.32
N GLU A 60 -21.93 5.56 38.31
CA GLU A 60 -23.18 5.58 37.56
C GLU A 60 -23.49 4.21 36.91
N LEU A 61 -22.46 3.54 36.37
CA LEU A 61 -22.62 2.21 35.79
C LEU A 61 -22.91 1.14 36.82
N ARG A 62 -22.26 1.19 37.99
CA ARG A 62 -22.57 0.27 39.11
C ARG A 62 -24.01 0.49 39.59
N CYS A 63 -24.47 1.73 39.69
CA CYS A 63 -25.85 2.07 40.04
C CYS A 63 -26.86 1.61 38.98
N ALA A 64 -26.50 1.68 37.70
CA ALA A 64 -27.30 1.14 36.61
C ALA A 64 -27.35 -0.41 36.60
N GLY A 65 -26.51 -1.05 37.41
CA GLY A 65 -26.43 -2.50 37.55
C GLY A 65 -25.42 -3.16 36.62
N CYS A 66 -24.51 -2.42 35.96
CA CYS A 66 -23.42 -3.00 35.18
C CYS A 66 -22.30 -3.54 36.09
N HIS A 67 -21.64 -4.64 35.70
CA HIS A 67 -20.55 -5.27 36.46
C HIS A 67 -19.26 -5.38 35.64
N MET A 68 -19.37 -5.67 34.33
CA MET A 68 -18.18 -5.84 33.48
C MET A 68 -17.64 -4.50 32.98
N LEU A 69 -18.52 -3.57 32.57
CA LEU A 69 -18.12 -2.28 32.02
C LEU A 69 -17.33 -1.37 33.00
N PRO A 70 -17.67 -1.29 34.31
CA PRO A 70 -16.88 -0.51 35.26
C PRO A 70 -15.42 -0.98 35.38
N GLU A 71 -15.18 -2.30 35.32
CA GLU A 71 -13.82 -2.86 35.38
C GLU A 71 -13.03 -2.51 34.12
N PHE A 72 -13.68 -2.58 32.95
CA PHE A 72 -13.08 -2.16 31.68
C PHE A 72 -12.71 -0.67 31.71
N LEU A 73 -13.58 0.21 32.20
CA LEU A 73 -13.29 1.65 32.31
C LEU A 73 -12.14 1.95 33.24
N ARG A 74 -12.03 1.24 34.36
CA ARG A 74 -10.88 1.37 35.27
C ARG A 74 -9.57 1.01 34.57
N CYS A 75 -9.57 -0.08 33.79
CA CYS A 75 -8.43 -0.50 32.99
C CYS A 75 -8.08 0.53 31.90
N LEU A 76 -9.09 1.08 31.22
CA LEU A 76 -8.90 2.12 30.21
C LEU A 76 -8.30 3.39 30.81
N ALA A 77 -8.83 3.84 31.94
CA ALA A 77 -8.34 5.02 32.66
C ALA A 77 -6.88 4.84 33.12
N GLY A 78 -6.52 3.67 33.65
CA GLY A 78 -5.13 3.37 34.03
C GLY A 78 -4.18 3.34 32.82
N LYS A 79 -4.62 2.76 31.69
CA LYS A 79 -3.83 2.77 30.44
C LYS A 79 -3.63 4.20 29.92
N GLU A 80 -4.67 5.03 29.93
CA GLU A 80 -4.58 6.42 29.49
C GLU A 80 -3.64 7.25 30.38
N GLN A 81 -3.75 7.12 31.70
CA GLN A 81 -2.89 7.82 32.65
C GLN A 81 -1.42 7.44 32.44
N SER A 82 -1.11 6.14 32.36
CA SER A 82 0.27 5.69 32.14
C SER A 82 0.86 6.13 30.80
N LEU A 83 0.06 6.16 29.73
CA LEU A 83 0.50 6.63 28.41
C LEU A 83 0.67 8.16 28.36
N TYR A 84 -0.14 8.89 29.12
CA TYR A 84 -0.03 10.34 29.27
C TYR A 84 1.19 10.72 30.11
N ASP A 85 1.41 10.04 31.24
CA ASP A 85 2.55 10.27 32.12
C ASP A 85 3.88 9.93 31.44
N SER A 86 3.87 8.93 30.54
CA SER A 86 5.03 8.57 29.71
C SER A 86 5.22 9.47 28.47
N LEU A 87 4.39 10.51 28.30
CA LEU A 87 4.40 11.45 27.16
C LEU A 87 4.23 10.79 25.77
N ASN A 88 3.75 9.55 25.73
CA ASN A 88 3.45 8.84 24.50
C ASN A 88 2.17 9.37 23.83
N ILE A 89 1.30 10.01 24.61
CA ILE A 89 0.03 10.60 24.15
C ILE A 89 -0.04 12.07 24.57
N ARG A 90 -0.58 12.91 23.67
CA ARG A 90 -0.80 14.34 23.92
C ARG A 90 -2.27 14.70 24.14
N GLU A 91 -3.20 13.94 23.56
CA GLU A 91 -4.64 14.21 23.63
C GLU A 91 -5.35 13.04 24.31
N ARG A 92 -6.25 13.33 25.25
CA ARG A 92 -6.98 12.32 26.03
C ARG A 92 -8.44 12.25 25.59
N ILE A 93 -9.02 11.07 25.61
CA ILE A 93 -10.47 10.91 25.36
C ILE A 93 -11.29 11.65 26.42
N THR A 94 -10.76 11.76 27.64
CA THR A 94 -11.39 12.55 28.71
C THR A 94 -11.58 14.02 28.34
N ASP A 95 -10.74 14.57 27.46
CA ASP A 95 -10.86 15.94 26.98
C ASP A 95 -12.03 16.03 25.95
N ASP A 96 -12.25 15.00 25.14
CA ASP A 96 -13.39 14.84 24.23
C ASP A 96 -14.60 14.14 24.89
N ARG A 97 -15.16 14.82 25.91
CA ARG A 97 -16.34 14.37 26.68
C ARG A 97 -17.53 13.84 25.86
N PRO A 98 -18.00 14.48 24.77
CA PRO A 98 -19.17 13.97 24.04
C PRO A 98 -18.92 12.60 23.41
N LEU A 99 -17.70 12.35 22.92
CA LEU A 99 -17.32 11.06 22.34
C LEU A 99 -17.25 9.98 23.43
N LEU A 100 -16.61 10.28 24.57
CA LEU A 100 -16.53 9.38 25.71
C LEU A 100 -17.92 8.96 26.20
N TYR A 101 -18.84 9.91 26.36
CA TYR A 101 -20.19 9.62 26.82
C TYR A 101 -20.99 8.79 25.81
N ALA A 102 -20.85 9.06 24.51
CA ALA A 102 -21.51 8.28 23.47
C ALA A 102 -21.03 6.81 23.46
N VAL A 103 -19.71 6.59 23.60
CA VAL A 103 -19.13 5.24 23.66
C VAL A 103 -19.64 4.49 24.90
N ILE A 104 -19.60 5.14 26.07
CA ILE A 104 -19.98 4.50 27.33
C ILE A 104 -21.48 4.21 27.38
N GLU A 105 -22.31 5.11 26.89
CA GLU A 105 -23.76 4.87 26.86
C GLU A 105 -24.10 3.68 25.95
N ASN A 106 -23.47 3.55 24.78
CA ASN A 106 -23.67 2.39 23.91
C ASN A 106 -23.22 1.08 24.58
N LEU A 107 -22.06 1.07 25.25
CA LEU A 107 -21.57 -0.11 25.97
C LEU A 107 -22.47 -0.46 27.17
N LYS A 108 -22.99 0.54 27.88
CA LYS A 108 -23.94 0.37 28.99
C LYS A 108 -25.23 -0.27 28.51
N GLN A 109 -25.82 0.25 27.42
CA GLN A 109 -27.04 -0.30 26.84
C GLN A 109 -26.81 -1.73 26.34
N ALA A 110 -25.61 -2.05 25.82
CA ALA A 110 -25.24 -3.40 25.41
C ALA A 110 -25.25 -4.38 26.59
N GLU A 111 -24.62 -4.03 27.72
CA GLU A 111 -24.61 -4.90 28.92
C GLU A 111 -26.03 -5.08 29.51
N LEU A 112 -26.83 -4.01 29.53
CA LEU A 112 -28.22 -4.07 30.01
C LEU A 112 -29.11 -4.92 29.10
N ALA A 113 -28.91 -4.89 27.78
CA ALA A 113 -29.64 -5.69 26.81
C ALA A 113 -29.43 -7.20 27.06
N VAL A 114 -28.19 -7.62 27.32
CA VAL A 114 -27.86 -9.01 27.65
C VAL A 114 -28.56 -9.45 28.93
N ARG A 115 -28.60 -8.60 29.96
CA ARG A 115 -29.26 -8.91 31.24
C ARG A 115 -30.77 -9.06 31.12
N ARG A 116 -31.42 -8.17 30.35
CA ARG A 116 -32.89 -8.14 30.23
C ARG A 116 -33.43 -9.27 29.36
N HIS A 117 -32.74 -9.62 28.27
CA HIS A 117 -33.30 -10.49 27.23
C HIS A 117 -32.47 -11.76 26.94
N LYS A 118 -31.40 -12.01 27.70
CA LYS A 118 -30.48 -13.17 27.58
C LYS A 118 -30.06 -13.38 26.11
N LEU A 119 -30.64 -14.36 25.41
CA LEU A 119 -30.30 -14.72 24.03
C LEU A 119 -30.79 -13.71 22.99
N LYS A 120 -32.00 -13.15 23.16
CA LYS A 120 -32.54 -12.15 22.21
C LYS A 120 -31.83 -10.81 22.31
N GLY A 121 -31.28 -10.51 23.49
CA GLY A 121 -30.48 -9.30 23.73
C GLY A 121 -29.07 -9.35 23.14
N LEU A 122 -28.59 -10.51 22.66
CA LEU A 122 -27.26 -10.62 22.04
C LEU A 122 -27.17 -9.83 20.73
N LYS A 123 -28.22 -9.87 19.91
CA LYS A 123 -28.25 -9.11 18.66
C LYS A 123 -28.14 -7.60 18.90
N ASP A 124 -28.87 -7.10 19.89
CA ASP A 124 -28.85 -5.70 20.29
C ASP A 124 -27.49 -5.32 20.92
N CYS A 125 -26.91 -6.23 21.71
CA CYS A 125 -25.58 -6.06 22.28
C CYS A 125 -24.50 -5.91 21.21
N PHE A 126 -24.43 -6.83 20.25
CA PHE A 126 -23.43 -6.78 19.18
C PHE A 126 -23.68 -5.65 18.17
N SER A 127 -24.93 -5.21 17.98
CA SER A 127 -25.20 -4.04 17.16
C SER A 127 -24.68 -2.76 17.81
N LEU A 128 -24.86 -2.61 19.12
CA LEU A 128 -24.29 -1.51 19.90
C LEU A 128 -22.76 -1.56 19.93
N PHE A 129 -22.15 -2.75 20.08
CA PHE A 129 -20.70 -2.90 19.96
C PHE A 129 -20.17 -2.46 18.59
N TYR A 130 -20.81 -2.89 17.51
CA TYR A 130 -20.44 -2.42 16.18
C TYR A 130 -20.57 -0.90 16.04
N GLN A 131 -21.64 -0.30 16.56
CA GLN A 131 -21.80 1.16 16.57
C GLN A 131 -20.68 1.86 17.33
N THR A 132 -20.24 1.33 18.48
CA THR A 132 -19.10 1.90 19.22
C THR A 132 -17.80 1.89 18.42
N MET A 133 -17.58 0.82 17.65
CA MET A 133 -16.40 0.71 16.78
C MET A 133 -16.44 1.74 15.64
N VAL A 134 -17.60 1.90 15.00
CA VAL A 134 -17.81 2.89 13.93
C VAL A 134 -17.65 4.32 14.45
N LEU A 135 -18.10 4.62 15.67
CA LEU A 135 -17.94 5.94 16.29
C LEU A 135 -16.47 6.28 16.58
N LEU A 136 -15.64 5.30 16.93
CA LEU A 136 -14.23 5.49 17.25
C LEU A 136 -13.32 5.50 16.01
N GLU A 137 -13.73 4.91 14.88
CA GLU A 137 -12.90 4.81 13.66
C GLU A 137 -12.42 6.17 13.10
N PRO A 138 -13.25 7.24 13.05
CA PRO A 138 -12.80 8.57 12.60
C PRO A 138 -11.70 9.18 13.47
N HIS A 139 -11.67 8.86 14.76
CA HIS A 139 -10.72 9.42 15.73
C HIS A 139 -9.49 8.53 15.97
N ARG A 140 -9.26 7.53 15.11
CA ARG A 140 -8.18 6.54 15.25
C ARG A 140 -6.77 7.10 15.39
N GLU A 141 -6.48 8.24 14.75
CA GLU A 141 -5.14 8.87 14.78
C GLU A 141 -4.86 9.50 16.15
N LYS A 142 -5.91 10.01 16.81
CA LYS A 142 -5.82 10.65 18.13
C LYS A 142 -5.91 9.61 19.26
N TYR A 143 -6.77 8.62 19.10
CA TYR A 143 -7.18 7.70 20.17
C TYR A 143 -6.91 6.22 19.85
N SER A 144 -5.74 5.93 19.29
CA SER A 144 -5.34 4.57 18.90
C SER A 144 -5.34 3.58 20.07
N TYR A 145 -4.88 4.00 21.26
CA TYR A 145 -4.84 3.17 22.47
C TYR A 145 -6.24 2.70 22.90
N ALA A 146 -7.20 3.63 22.91
CA ALA A 146 -8.56 3.34 23.33
C ALA A 146 -9.28 2.48 22.32
N LEU A 147 -9.13 2.79 21.02
CA LEU A 147 -9.65 1.96 19.95
C LEU A 147 -9.12 0.52 20.08
N THR A 148 -7.82 0.33 20.28
CA THR A 148 -7.22 -1.00 20.49
C THR A 148 -7.86 -1.71 21.68
N SER A 149 -7.96 -1.04 22.83
CA SER A 149 -8.50 -1.66 24.04
C SER A 149 -9.98 -2.02 23.93
N VAL A 150 -10.79 -1.19 23.26
CA VAL A 150 -12.21 -1.45 23.02
C VAL A 150 -12.36 -2.62 22.06
N LEU A 151 -11.57 -2.66 20.98
CA LEU A 151 -11.59 -3.74 20.00
C LEU A 151 -11.19 -5.08 20.62
N GLU A 152 -10.08 -5.13 21.37
CA GLU A 152 -9.63 -6.34 22.08
C GLU A 152 -10.69 -6.86 23.04
N HIS A 153 -11.34 -5.95 23.78
CA HIS A 153 -12.39 -6.32 24.72
C HIS A 153 -13.63 -6.88 24.00
N ILE A 154 -14.12 -6.20 22.96
CA ILE A 154 -15.27 -6.65 22.17
C ILE A 154 -14.99 -8.01 21.51
N VAL A 155 -13.80 -8.21 20.93
CA VAL A 155 -13.40 -9.48 20.30
C VAL A 155 -13.28 -10.60 21.34
N GLY A 156 -12.76 -10.30 22.53
CA GLY A 156 -12.75 -11.23 23.66
C GLY A 156 -14.15 -11.68 24.07
N LEU A 157 -15.13 -10.77 24.06
CA LEU A 157 -16.53 -11.10 24.31
C LEU A 157 -17.14 -11.95 23.20
N CYS A 158 -16.83 -11.68 21.92
CA CYS A 158 -17.28 -12.53 20.80
C CYS A 158 -16.79 -13.98 20.94
N ARG A 159 -15.52 -14.20 21.31
CA ARG A 159 -14.95 -15.55 21.48
C ARG A 159 -15.64 -16.35 22.59
N ASN A 160 -16.12 -15.69 23.64
CA ASN A 160 -16.79 -16.35 24.76
C ASN A 160 -18.19 -16.87 24.41
N ILE A 161 -18.77 -16.46 23.26
CA ILE A 161 -20.15 -16.75 22.86
C ILE A 161 -20.20 -17.77 21.70
N GLU A 162 -19.04 -18.25 21.24
CA GLU A 162 -18.92 -19.21 20.13
C GLU A 162 -19.87 -20.42 20.28
N GLY A 163 -20.83 -20.54 19.33
CA GLY A 163 -21.81 -21.62 19.28
C GLY A 163 -23.27 -21.23 19.56
N GLN A 164 -23.54 -20.04 20.11
CA GLN A 164 -24.92 -19.58 20.44
C GLN A 164 -25.45 -18.47 19.50
N GLU A 165 -24.72 -18.15 18.43
CA GLU A 165 -24.82 -16.86 17.73
C GLU A 165 -25.80 -16.81 16.56
N ARG A 166 -26.74 -17.77 16.39
CA ARG A 166 -27.56 -17.85 15.16
C ARG A 166 -28.25 -16.53 14.78
N ASP A 167 -28.72 -15.77 15.78
CA ASP A 167 -29.43 -14.50 15.54
C ASP A 167 -28.50 -13.27 15.50
N ALA A 168 -27.24 -13.39 15.95
CA ALA A 168 -26.26 -12.31 16.05
C ALA A 168 -25.05 -12.47 15.11
N ALA A 169 -24.97 -13.59 14.38
CA ALA A 169 -23.85 -13.95 13.52
C ALA A 169 -23.49 -12.86 12.51
N GLU A 170 -24.47 -12.11 12.01
CA GLU A 170 -24.24 -10.97 11.11
C GLU A 170 -23.38 -9.88 11.78
N MET A 171 -23.73 -9.48 13.00
CA MET A 171 -23.00 -8.44 13.72
C MET A 171 -21.64 -8.93 14.20
N VAL A 172 -21.56 -10.18 14.65
CA VAL A 172 -20.29 -10.81 15.04
C VAL A 172 -19.32 -10.89 13.85
N ALA A 173 -19.81 -11.29 12.67
CA ALA A 173 -19.00 -11.29 11.45
C ALA A 173 -18.48 -9.90 11.07
N ARG A 174 -19.31 -8.87 11.22
CA ARG A 174 -18.91 -7.47 10.96
C ARG A 174 -17.85 -6.99 11.96
N ILE A 175 -17.97 -7.36 13.23
CA ILE A 175 -16.96 -7.06 14.27
C ILE A 175 -15.63 -7.74 13.92
N TYR A 176 -15.65 -9.03 13.58
CA TYR A 176 -14.42 -9.73 13.18
C TYR A 176 -13.80 -9.14 11.91
N TYR A 177 -14.61 -8.78 10.91
CA TYR A 177 -14.12 -8.13 9.69
C TYR A 177 -13.45 -6.78 9.97
N THR A 178 -14.12 -5.91 10.74
CA THR A 178 -13.59 -4.58 11.09
C THR A 178 -12.33 -4.67 11.95
N TYR A 179 -12.28 -5.63 12.87
CA TYR A 179 -11.07 -5.93 13.64
C TYR A 179 -9.93 -6.45 12.77
N ALA A 180 -10.21 -7.36 11.83
CA ALA A 180 -9.21 -7.85 10.88
C ALA A 180 -8.64 -6.70 10.03
N MET A 181 -9.49 -5.78 9.54
CA MET A 181 -9.05 -4.57 8.84
C MET A 181 -8.19 -3.65 9.70
N TYR A 182 -8.47 -3.55 11.00
CA TYR A 182 -7.62 -2.83 11.95
C TYR A 182 -6.23 -3.47 12.06
N LEU A 183 -6.16 -4.80 12.20
CA LEU A 183 -4.89 -5.54 12.27
C LEU A 183 -4.05 -5.43 10.99
N VAL A 184 -4.70 -5.42 9.81
CA VAL A 184 -3.99 -5.17 8.53
C VAL A 184 -3.29 -3.82 8.55
N ARG A 185 -3.94 -2.79 9.10
CA ARG A 185 -3.36 -1.43 9.20
C ARG A 185 -2.18 -1.39 10.19
N LEU A 186 -2.22 -2.17 11.27
CA LEU A 186 -1.10 -2.33 12.22
C LEU A 186 0.06 -3.17 11.65
N GLY A 187 -0.14 -3.86 10.53
CA GLY A 187 0.87 -4.74 9.92
C GLY A 187 0.92 -6.17 10.48
N GLN A 188 0.05 -6.52 11.43
CA GLN A 188 -0.08 -7.87 12.00
C GLN A 188 -0.93 -8.77 11.07
N ARG A 189 -0.35 -9.17 9.95
CA ARG A 189 -1.08 -9.86 8.86
C ARG A 189 -1.50 -11.29 9.19
N SER A 190 -0.70 -12.05 9.93
CA SER A 190 -1.03 -13.44 10.32
C SER A 190 -2.34 -13.49 11.10
N ASP A 191 -2.46 -12.61 12.08
CA ASP A 191 -3.60 -12.54 12.98
C ASP A 191 -4.80 -12.02 12.21
N ALA A 192 -4.62 -11.00 11.38
CA ALA A 192 -5.67 -10.49 10.49
C ALA A 192 -6.27 -11.60 9.60
N ILE A 193 -5.42 -12.46 8.99
CA ILE A 193 -5.88 -13.58 8.16
C ILE A 193 -6.72 -14.56 8.99
N SER A 194 -6.33 -14.85 10.24
CA SER A 194 -7.11 -15.73 11.12
C SER A 194 -8.51 -15.19 11.40
N TYR A 195 -8.63 -13.88 11.69
CA TYR A 195 -9.93 -13.25 11.93
C TYR A 195 -10.76 -13.12 10.65
N PHE A 196 -10.14 -12.86 9.50
CA PHE A 196 -10.84 -12.92 8.21
C PHE A 196 -11.36 -14.32 7.91
N GLN A 197 -10.64 -15.39 8.25
CA GLN A 197 -11.12 -16.77 8.08
C GLN A 197 -12.32 -17.07 8.99
N ILE A 198 -12.29 -16.62 10.25
CA ILE A 198 -13.43 -16.75 11.18
C ILE A 198 -14.65 -16.00 10.62
N ALA A 199 -14.47 -14.75 10.20
CA ALA A 199 -15.53 -13.95 9.59
C ALA A 199 -16.07 -14.62 8.32
N MET A 200 -15.20 -15.15 7.46
CA MET A 200 -15.59 -15.83 6.22
C MET A 200 -16.46 -17.06 6.51
N ASN A 201 -16.10 -17.87 7.51
CA ASN A 201 -16.88 -19.05 7.89
C ASN A 201 -18.28 -18.69 8.39
N LEU A 202 -18.43 -17.55 9.09
CA LEU A 202 -19.73 -17.05 9.55
C LEU A 202 -20.60 -16.51 8.41
N VAL A 203 -19.99 -15.88 7.41
CA VAL A 203 -20.72 -15.18 6.34
C VAL A 203 -21.06 -16.11 5.16
N ARG A 204 -20.33 -17.22 4.99
CA ARG A 204 -20.56 -18.21 3.94
C ARG A 204 -22.01 -18.70 3.92
N GLY A 205 -22.65 -18.58 2.77
CA GLY A 205 -24.05 -18.99 2.55
C GLY A 205 -25.10 -17.96 2.96
N HIS A 206 -24.70 -16.82 3.53
CA HIS A 206 -25.60 -15.73 3.90
C HIS A 206 -25.50 -14.53 2.95
N VAL A 207 -26.64 -13.88 2.69
CA VAL A 207 -26.76 -12.73 1.77
C VAL A 207 -26.91 -11.43 2.58
N TRP A 208 -26.01 -11.21 3.53
CA TRP A 208 -25.98 -9.96 4.31
C TRP A 208 -25.38 -8.84 3.47
N THR A 209 -25.89 -7.62 3.62
CA THR A 209 -25.33 -6.43 2.95
C THR A 209 -23.97 -6.08 3.55
N ALA A 210 -23.05 -5.53 2.73
CA ALA A 210 -21.73 -5.09 3.19
C ALA A 210 -21.80 -4.01 4.29
N GLN A 211 -22.76 -3.09 4.17
CA GLN A 211 -23.08 -2.08 5.18
C GLN A 211 -24.56 -2.16 5.55
N PRO A 212 -24.95 -1.79 6.78
CA PRO A 212 -26.34 -1.89 7.25
C PRO A 212 -27.31 -1.05 6.40
N ASP A 213 -26.85 0.09 5.85
CA ASP A 213 -27.71 1.07 5.18
C ASP A 213 -27.77 0.89 3.65
N MET A 214 -27.10 -0.14 3.11
CA MET A 214 -27.07 -0.36 1.66
C MET A 214 -28.37 -1.00 1.14
N ARG A 215 -28.76 -0.62 -0.08
CA ARG A 215 -29.95 -1.19 -0.76
C ARG A 215 -29.74 -2.68 -1.05
N ALA A 216 -30.80 -3.47 -0.89
CA ALA A 216 -30.81 -4.88 -1.29
C ALA A 216 -30.41 -5.03 -2.77
N GLY A 217 -29.37 -5.82 -3.04
CA GLY A 217 -28.73 -5.97 -4.36
C GLY A 217 -27.35 -5.31 -4.48
N SER A 218 -26.88 -4.59 -3.46
CA SER A 218 -25.49 -4.13 -3.35
C SER A 218 -24.52 -5.29 -3.05
N GLN A 219 -23.22 -5.00 -3.06
CA GLN A 219 -22.17 -5.93 -2.65
C GLN A 219 -22.51 -6.58 -1.30
N THR A 220 -22.43 -7.91 -1.24
CA THR A 220 -22.72 -8.64 0.00
C THR A 220 -21.50 -8.65 0.92
N LEU A 221 -21.72 -8.85 2.21
CA LEU A 221 -20.63 -9.03 3.18
C LEU A 221 -19.75 -10.22 2.80
N HIS A 222 -20.33 -11.28 2.23
CA HIS A 222 -19.59 -12.45 1.74
C HIS A 222 -18.60 -12.06 0.64
N GLU A 223 -19.07 -11.29 -0.34
CA GLU A 223 -18.26 -10.79 -1.44
C GLU A 223 -17.11 -9.92 -0.93
N LEU A 224 -17.40 -8.99 -0.01
CA LEU A 224 -16.43 -8.05 0.53
C LEU A 224 -15.38 -8.74 1.40
N VAL A 225 -15.78 -9.61 2.33
CA VAL A 225 -14.84 -10.34 3.20
C VAL A 225 -13.93 -11.24 2.37
N ALA A 226 -14.44 -11.96 1.37
CA ALA A 226 -13.58 -12.85 0.59
C ALA A 226 -12.69 -12.10 -0.41
N GLN A 227 -13.10 -10.95 -0.95
CA GLN A 227 -12.20 -10.09 -1.73
C GLN A 227 -11.01 -9.61 -0.87
N ASP A 228 -11.28 -9.11 0.33
CA ASP A 228 -10.23 -8.60 1.22
C ASP A 228 -9.34 -9.74 1.74
N LEU A 229 -9.93 -10.87 2.14
CA LEU A 229 -9.19 -12.06 2.54
C LEU A 229 -8.29 -12.56 1.40
N ALA A 230 -8.79 -12.64 0.16
CA ALA A 230 -7.99 -13.03 -0.99
C ALA A 230 -6.81 -12.08 -1.21
N ARG A 231 -7.02 -10.77 -1.15
CA ARG A 231 -5.93 -9.77 -1.26
C ARG A 231 -4.88 -9.95 -0.15
N GLN A 232 -5.30 -10.14 1.10
CA GLN A 232 -4.37 -10.35 2.21
C GLN A 232 -3.59 -11.66 2.08
N LEU A 233 -4.25 -12.75 1.65
CA LEU A 233 -3.60 -14.03 1.37
C LEU A 233 -2.52 -13.89 0.29
N LEU A 234 -2.79 -13.18 -0.81
CA LEU A 234 -1.80 -12.96 -1.86
C LEU A 234 -0.58 -12.14 -1.38
N ILE A 235 -0.82 -11.10 -0.59
CA ILE A 235 0.27 -10.28 -0.02
C ILE A 235 1.11 -11.11 0.94
N HIS A 236 0.48 -11.91 1.81
CA HIS A 236 1.16 -12.82 2.72
C HIS A 236 1.95 -13.89 1.97
N GLY A 237 1.37 -14.44 0.89
CA GLY A 237 2.06 -15.35 -0.03
C GLY A 237 3.39 -14.78 -0.49
N LYS A 238 3.39 -13.56 -1.07
CA LYS A 238 4.63 -12.90 -1.55
C LYS A 238 5.73 -12.79 -0.51
N GLN A 239 5.38 -12.60 0.76
CA GLN A 239 6.36 -12.46 1.84
C GLN A 239 7.04 -13.79 2.16
N ILE A 240 6.30 -14.89 2.05
CA ILE A 240 6.76 -16.22 2.45
C ILE A 240 7.40 -17.00 1.29
N VAL A 241 7.11 -16.69 0.04
CA VAL A 241 7.56 -17.46 -1.15
C VAL A 241 9.04 -17.83 -1.13
N ARG A 242 9.92 -16.90 -0.74
CA ARG A 242 11.37 -17.14 -0.71
C ARG A 242 11.78 -18.16 0.36
N GLN A 243 11.01 -18.30 1.43
CA GLN A 243 11.27 -19.21 2.54
C GLN A 243 10.52 -20.53 2.37
N GLN A 244 9.21 -20.48 2.06
CA GLN A 244 8.32 -21.64 1.94
C GLN A 244 7.45 -21.50 0.68
N PRO A 245 7.95 -21.92 -0.49
CA PRO A 245 7.26 -21.75 -1.76
C PRO A 245 5.97 -22.58 -1.88
N GLN A 246 5.95 -23.80 -1.30
CA GLN A 246 4.78 -24.69 -1.38
C GLN A 246 3.58 -24.12 -0.62
N GLU A 247 3.81 -23.59 0.58
CA GLU A 247 2.76 -22.94 1.37
C GLU A 247 2.19 -21.71 0.65
N ALA A 248 3.04 -20.92 -0.01
CA ALA A 248 2.59 -19.79 -0.79
C ALA A 248 1.70 -20.21 -1.98
N ILE A 249 2.05 -21.30 -2.67
CA ILE A 249 1.23 -21.85 -3.77
C ILE A 249 -0.14 -22.30 -3.25
N ASP A 250 -0.19 -22.96 -2.09
CA ASP A 250 -1.44 -23.38 -1.48
C ASP A 250 -2.29 -22.19 -0.99
N ILE A 251 -1.65 -21.14 -0.46
CA ILE A 251 -2.31 -19.87 -0.12
C ILE A 251 -2.94 -19.24 -1.37
N ALA A 252 -2.21 -19.17 -2.50
CA ALA A 252 -2.76 -18.66 -3.74
C ALA A 252 -3.92 -19.52 -4.26
N ARG A 253 -3.83 -20.86 -4.15
CA ARG A 253 -4.94 -21.76 -4.48
C ARG A 253 -6.16 -21.50 -3.61
N ARG A 254 -6.00 -21.33 -2.30
CA ARG A 254 -7.11 -20.97 -1.40
C ARG A 254 -7.77 -19.66 -1.85
N ALA A 255 -6.98 -18.65 -2.20
CA ALA A 255 -7.51 -17.40 -2.75
C ALA A 255 -8.27 -17.60 -4.07
N THR A 256 -7.78 -18.44 -5.00
CA THR A 256 -8.52 -18.75 -6.25
C THR A 256 -9.88 -19.39 -5.99
N VAL A 257 -9.97 -20.29 -4.99
CA VAL A 257 -11.22 -20.96 -4.62
C VAL A 257 -12.21 -19.97 -4.01
N LEU A 258 -11.77 -19.10 -3.11
CA LEU A 258 -12.60 -18.04 -2.52
C LEU A 258 -13.21 -17.13 -3.60
N MET A 259 -12.41 -16.73 -4.59
CA MET A 259 -12.91 -15.89 -5.68
C MET A 259 -13.88 -16.63 -6.61
N ALA A 260 -13.65 -17.93 -6.83
CA ALA A 260 -14.56 -18.76 -7.60
C ALA A 260 -15.91 -18.98 -6.89
N GLU A 261 -15.93 -19.06 -5.55
CA GLU A 261 -17.15 -19.19 -4.73
C GLU A 261 -18.09 -17.98 -4.88
N ILE A 262 -17.54 -16.78 -4.97
CA ILE A 262 -18.32 -15.54 -5.09
C ILE A 262 -18.88 -15.32 -6.52
N GLY A 263 -18.13 -15.75 -7.53
CA GLY A 263 -18.47 -15.53 -8.94
C GLY A 263 -17.33 -14.87 -9.71
N ARG A 264 -16.91 -15.56 -10.79
CA ARG A 264 -15.72 -15.21 -11.58
C ARG A 264 -15.87 -13.91 -12.35
N GLU A 265 -17.04 -13.67 -12.95
CA GLU A 265 -17.27 -12.55 -13.86
C GLU A 265 -17.29 -11.20 -13.15
N LYS A 266 -17.87 -11.14 -11.95
CA LYS A 266 -17.95 -9.90 -11.15
C LYS A 266 -16.58 -9.46 -10.62
N ASN A 267 -15.71 -10.42 -10.31
CA ASN A 267 -14.42 -10.18 -9.65
C ASN A 267 -13.25 -10.67 -10.50
N LEU A 268 -13.33 -10.44 -11.82
CA LEU A 268 -12.36 -10.94 -12.77
C LEU A 268 -10.95 -10.39 -12.51
N ASP A 269 -10.85 -9.17 -11.96
CA ASP A 269 -9.59 -8.53 -11.61
C ASP A 269 -8.79 -9.31 -10.56
N ILE A 270 -9.41 -9.61 -9.41
CA ILE A 270 -8.78 -10.37 -8.32
C ILE A 270 -8.62 -11.82 -8.76
N PHE A 271 -9.59 -12.37 -9.50
CA PHE A 271 -9.48 -13.73 -10.02
C PHE A 271 -8.23 -13.88 -10.92
N CYS A 272 -8.03 -13.02 -11.91
CA CYS A 272 -6.83 -13.05 -12.73
C CYS A 272 -5.56 -12.81 -11.90
N ASP A 273 -5.58 -11.88 -10.93
CA ASP A 273 -4.43 -11.63 -10.08
C ASP A 273 -4.03 -12.87 -9.24
N THR A 274 -5.00 -13.63 -8.71
CA THR A 274 -4.70 -14.86 -7.95
C THR A 274 -3.95 -15.91 -8.79
N PHE A 275 -4.28 -16.05 -10.08
CA PHE A 275 -3.55 -16.93 -10.98
C PHE A 275 -2.17 -16.40 -11.35
N LEU A 276 -2.04 -15.08 -11.57
CA LEU A 276 -0.74 -14.46 -11.85
C LEU A 276 0.20 -14.58 -10.65
N GLU A 277 -0.29 -14.37 -9.44
CA GLU A 277 0.49 -14.58 -8.21
C GLU A 277 0.86 -16.04 -8.02
N ARG A 278 -0.06 -16.97 -8.27
CA ARG A 278 0.26 -18.40 -8.25
C ARG A 278 1.35 -18.75 -9.27
N ALA A 279 1.29 -18.20 -10.48
CA ALA A 279 2.33 -18.40 -11.49
C ALA A 279 3.68 -17.85 -11.01
N TYR A 280 3.69 -16.66 -10.40
CA TYR A 280 4.89 -16.09 -9.79
C TYR A 280 5.47 -17.00 -8.69
N PHE A 281 4.64 -17.54 -7.79
CA PHE A 281 5.10 -18.45 -6.74
C PHE A 281 5.66 -19.77 -7.31
N LEU A 282 5.06 -20.27 -8.39
CA LEU A 282 5.58 -21.43 -9.12
C LEU A 282 6.94 -21.14 -9.80
N MET A 283 7.12 -19.94 -10.35
CA MET A 283 8.40 -19.52 -10.96
C MET A 283 9.51 -19.42 -9.92
N GLU A 284 9.23 -18.83 -8.75
CA GLU A 284 10.18 -18.77 -7.62
C GLU A 284 10.53 -20.17 -7.09
N SER A 285 9.60 -21.13 -7.15
CA SER A 285 9.89 -22.55 -6.83
C SER A 285 10.72 -23.28 -7.90
N GLY A 286 10.97 -22.67 -9.06
CA GLY A 286 11.64 -23.27 -10.21
C GLY A 286 10.74 -24.12 -11.13
N ASN A 287 9.44 -24.24 -10.84
CA ASN A 287 8.49 -25.04 -11.60
C ASN A 287 7.86 -24.28 -12.77
N TYR A 288 8.69 -23.91 -13.75
CA TYR A 288 8.26 -23.07 -14.90
C TYR A 288 7.22 -23.73 -15.81
N ASN A 289 7.20 -25.06 -15.92
CA ASN A 289 6.18 -25.78 -16.69
C ASN A 289 4.78 -25.61 -16.09
N ALA A 290 4.66 -25.73 -14.77
CA ALA A 290 3.40 -25.53 -14.07
C ALA A 290 2.97 -24.05 -14.09
N ALA A 291 3.93 -23.12 -14.00
CA ALA A 291 3.66 -21.70 -14.15
C ALA A 291 3.09 -21.38 -15.55
N GLN A 292 3.70 -21.90 -16.62
CA GLN A 292 3.21 -21.74 -17.99
C GLN A 292 1.78 -22.29 -18.14
N GLN A 293 1.50 -23.48 -17.59
CA GLN A 293 0.14 -24.03 -17.61
C GLN A 293 -0.88 -23.13 -16.89
N CYS A 294 -0.51 -22.55 -15.74
CA CYS A 294 -1.36 -21.60 -15.03
C CYS A 294 -1.62 -20.33 -15.87
N LEU A 295 -0.61 -19.84 -16.59
CA LEU A 295 -0.74 -18.68 -17.48
C LEU A 295 -1.60 -18.97 -18.71
N GLU A 296 -1.48 -20.15 -19.33
CA GLU A 296 -2.34 -20.52 -20.48
C GLU A 296 -3.81 -20.66 -20.08
N GLN A 297 -4.12 -21.08 -18.84
CA GLN A 297 -5.51 -21.18 -18.35
C GLN A 297 -6.23 -19.83 -18.30
N ILE A 298 -5.52 -18.75 -17.97
CA ILE A 298 -6.11 -17.40 -17.84
C ILE A 298 -5.96 -16.55 -19.10
N ARG A 299 -5.14 -17.00 -20.06
CA ARG A 299 -4.89 -16.31 -21.32
C ARG A 299 -6.15 -15.77 -22.03
N PRO A 300 -7.24 -16.56 -22.23
CA PRO A 300 -8.42 -16.05 -22.94
C PRO A 300 -9.10 -14.90 -22.20
N GLN A 301 -9.13 -14.95 -20.87
CA GLN A 301 -9.75 -13.91 -20.03
C GLN A 301 -8.94 -12.61 -20.07
N ILE A 302 -7.62 -12.73 -19.95
CA ILE A 302 -6.71 -11.57 -19.97
C ILE A 302 -6.72 -10.87 -21.32
N ILE A 303 -6.77 -11.63 -22.43
CA ILE A 303 -6.85 -11.04 -23.78
C ILE A 303 -8.19 -10.34 -24.01
N ALA A 304 -9.29 -10.89 -23.49
CA ALA A 304 -10.61 -10.27 -23.61
C ALA A 304 -10.70 -8.94 -22.84
N CYS A 305 -9.94 -8.78 -21.76
CA CYS A 305 -9.95 -7.60 -20.91
C CYS A 305 -9.00 -6.50 -21.41
N THR A 306 -9.53 -5.57 -22.19
CA THR A 306 -8.78 -4.41 -22.71
C THR A 306 -8.98 -3.13 -21.89
N ASP A 307 -9.84 -3.15 -20.86
CA ASP A 307 -10.11 -1.95 -20.06
C ASP A 307 -8.87 -1.48 -19.30
N TYR A 308 -8.80 -0.18 -19.06
CA TYR A 308 -7.73 0.48 -18.30
C TYR A 308 -7.41 -0.21 -16.96
N LYS A 309 -8.44 -0.73 -16.27
CA LYS A 309 -8.31 -1.41 -14.98
C LYS A 309 -7.45 -2.69 -15.04
N PHE A 310 -7.42 -3.37 -16.19
CA PHE A 310 -6.70 -4.63 -16.39
C PHE A 310 -5.31 -4.45 -16.98
N VAL A 311 -4.92 -3.23 -17.38
CA VAL A 311 -3.61 -2.94 -17.99
C VAL A 311 -2.45 -3.46 -17.14
N LYS A 312 -2.50 -3.23 -15.81
CA LYS A 312 -1.45 -3.71 -14.89
C LYS A 312 -1.37 -5.25 -14.88
N LEU A 313 -2.51 -5.93 -14.93
CA LEU A 313 -2.59 -7.38 -15.00
C LEU A 313 -2.07 -7.89 -16.36
N ASN A 314 -2.40 -7.21 -17.46
CA ASN A 314 -1.91 -7.55 -18.80
C ASN A 314 -0.39 -7.41 -18.91
N ILE A 315 0.20 -6.33 -18.38
CA ILE A 315 1.65 -6.14 -18.33
C ILE A 315 2.31 -7.28 -17.55
N LYS A 316 1.78 -7.57 -16.35
CA LYS A 316 2.28 -8.63 -15.47
C LYS A 316 2.18 -10.03 -16.11
N TYR A 317 1.06 -10.30 -16.79
CA TYR A 317 0.87 -11.53 -17.55
C TYR A 317 1.94 -11.72 -18.62
N TYR A 318 2.13 -10.72 -19.49
CA TYR A 318 3.11 -10.80 -20.57
C TYR A 318 4.54 -10.85 -20.06
N LEU A 319 4.84 -10.19 -18.93
CA LEU A 319 6.12 -10.30 -18.25
C LEU A 319 6.39 -11.74 -17.79
N PHE A 320 5.47 -12.35 -17.03
CA PHE A 320 5.64 -13.72 -16.51
C PHE A 320 5.64 -14.77 -17.62
N HIS A 321 4.81 -14.59 -18.65
CA HIS A 321 4.80 -15.45 -19.83
C HIS A 321 6.14 -15.34 -20.59
N GLY A 322 6.70 -14.13 -20.71
CA GLY A 322 8.02 -13.89 -21.30
C GLY A 322 9.13 -14.59 -20.51
N GLN A 323 9.12 -14.47 -19.18
CA GLN A 323 10.10 -15.11 -18.28
C GLN A 323 10.02 -16.64 -18.35
N CYS A 324 8.81 -17.22 -18.35
CA CYS A 324 8.63 -18.66 -18.54
C CYS A 324 9.16 -19.12 -19.91
N ALA A 325 8.81 -18.41 -20.99
CA ALA A 325 9.27 -18.74 -22.33
C ALA A 325 10.80 -18.61 -22.50
N GLU A 326 11.43 -17.63 -21.85
CA GLU A 326 12.89 -17.42 -21.84
C GLU A 326 13.60 -18.64 -21.24
N ILE A 327 13.11 -19.16 -20.13
CA ILE A 327 13.71 -20.29 -19.40
C ILE A 327 13.42 -21.62 -20.09
N LEU A 328 12.25 -21.76 -20.71
CA LEU A 328 11.88 -22.92 -21.54
C LEU A 328 12.52 -22.90 -22.94
N ALA A 329 13.52 -22.04 -23.17
CA ALA A 329 14.30 -21.93 -24.41
C ALA A 329 13.46 -21.64 -25.68
N ASN A 330 12.37 -20.87 -25.55
CA ASN A 330 11.56 -20.39 -26.67
C ASN A 330 11.75 -18.87 -26.87
N PRO A 331 12.89 -18.42 -27.44
CA PRO A 331 13.24 -17.00 -27.49
C PRO A 331 12.24 -16.14 -28.27
N ASP A 332 11.67 -16.64 -29.37
CA ASP A 332 10.71 -15.86 -30.19
C ASP A 332 9.41 -15.56 -29.42
N LYS A 333 8.91 -16.55 -28.67
CA LYS A 333 7.75 -16.38 -27.78
C LYS A 333 8.07 -15.42 -26.63
N ALA A 334 9.29 -15.49 -26.09
CA ALA A 334 9.72 -14.57 -25.04
C ALA A 334 9.80 -13.13 -25.56
N ILE A 335 10.44 -12.91 -26.71
CA ILE A 335 10.59 -11.59 -27.34
C ILE A 335 9.22 -10.99 -27.68
N SER A 336 8.32 -11.76 -28.29
CA SER A 336 6.97 -11.28 -28.62
C SER A 336 6.16 -10.90 -27.36
N SER A 337 6.25 -11.69 -26.30
CA SER A 337 5.60 -11.39 -25.01
C SER A 337 6.16 -10.12 -24.38
N TYR A 338 7.49 -10.00 -24.28
CA TYR A 338 8.14 -8.82 -23.71
C TYR A 338 7.88 -7.56 -24.55
N LYS A 339 7.83 -7.66 -25.89
CA LYS A 339 7.45 -6.51 -26.74
C LYS A 339 6.04 -6.02 -26.45
N LYS A 340 5.07 -6.93 -26.26
CA LYS A 340 3.69 -6.58 -25.87
C LYS A 340 3.67 -5.91 -24.49
N ALA A 341 4.39 -6.47 -23.51
CA ALA A 341 4.52 -5.88 -22.18
C ALA A 341 5.14 -4.47 -22.23
N LEU A 342 6.21 -4.29 -23.02
CA LEU A 342 6.93 -3.03 -23.17
C LEU A 342 6.06 -1.94 -23.80
N ARG A 343 5.25 -2.30 -24.80
CA ARG A 343 4.32 -1.36 -25.43
C ARG A 343 3.28 -0.86 -24.43
N LEU A 344 2.71 -1.77 -23.65
CA LEU A 344 1.72 -1.42 -22.63
C LEU A 344 2.35 -0.59 -21.50
N SER A 345 3.54 -0.97 -21.01
CA SER A 345 4.20 -0.22 -19.95
C SER A 345 4.53 1.21 -20.37
N ARG A 346 5.00 1.43 -21.61
CA ARG A 346 5.24 2.76 -22.17
C ARG A 346 3.98 3.58 -22.36
N LEU A 347 2.92 2.96 -22.90
CA LEU A 347 1.64 3.65 -23.15
C LEU A 347 1.04 4.19 -21.85
N TYR A 348 1.19 3.43 -20.76
CA TYR A 348 0.61 3.76 -19.45
C TYR A 348 1.63 4.29 -18.43
N SER A 349 2.84 4.64 -18.88
CA SER A 349 3.92 5.22 -18.06
C SER A 349 4.32 4.38 -16.83
N HIS A 350 4.24 3.05 -16.92
CA HIS A 350 4.76 2.13 -15.92
C HIS A 350 6.27 1.91 -16.13
N LYS A 351 7.06 2.89 -15.69
CA LYS A 351 8.52 2.89 -15.91
C LYS A 351 9.27 1.78 -15.16
N ASP A 352 8.85 1.41 -13.96
CA ASP A 352 9.49 0.35 -13.18
C ASP A 352 9.47 -0.99 -13.93
N THR A 353 8.29 -1.36 -14.45
CA THR A 353 8.12 -2.58 -15.24
C THR A 353 8.76 -2.45 -16.62
N GLU A 354 8.78 -1.25 -17.22
CA GLU A 354 9.55 -0.99 -18.45
C GLU A 354 11.02 -1.34 -18.28
N ALA A 355 11.67 -0.89 -17.19
CA ALA A 355 13.08 -1.17 -16.94
C ALA A 355 13.35 -2.67 -16.76
N GLU A 356 12.47 -3.37 -16.03
CA GLU A 356 12.54 -4.82 -15.85
C GLU A 356 12.40 -5.57 -17.19
N ILE A 357 11.43 -5.19 -18.02
CA ILE A 357 11.22 -5.79 -19.35
C ILE A 357 12.44 -5.56 -20.25
N LEU A 358 13.03 -4.36 -20.22
CA LEU A 358 14.24 -4.04 -20.98
C LEU A 358 15.44 -4.88 -20.55
N LEU A 359 15.59 -5.15 -19.24
CA LEU A 359 16.62 -6.07 -18.75
C LEU A 359 16.46 -7.47 -19.32
N HIS A 360 15.24 -8.01 -19.32
CA HIS A 360 14.97 -9.34 -19.87
C HIS A 360 15.19 -9.42 -21.38
N LEU A 361 14.73 -8.42 -22.14
CA LEU A 361 15.02 -8.31 -23.56
C LEU A 361 16.53 -8.24 -23.83
N GLY A 362 17.26 -7.45 -23.04
CA GLY A 362 18.71 -7.36 -23.11
C GLY A 362 19.40 -8.71 -22.90
N LYS A 363 18.94 -9.52 -21.93
CA LYS A 363 19.46 -10.88 -21.68
C LYS A 363 19.25 -11.81 -22.87
N ILE A 364 18.10 -11.73 -23.53
CA ILE A 364 17.81 -12.55 -24.71
C ILE A 364 18.68 -12.12 -25.88
N PHE A 365 18.74 -10.82 -26.18
CA PHE A 365 19.55 -10.32 -27.29
C PHE A 365 21.05 -10.49 -27.08
N ALA A 366 21.51 -10.51 -25.83
CA ALA A 366 22.91 -10.78 -25.50
C ALA A 366 23.37 -12.20 -25.88
N LYS A 367 22.45 -13.16 -26.01
CA LYS A 367 22.78 -14.53 -26.46
C LYS A 367 23.10 -14.59 -27.95
N ASP A 368 22.56 -13.66 -28.75
CA ASP A 368 22.80 -13.57 -30.19
C ASP A 368 23.94 -12.58 -30.48
N THR A 369 25.08 -13.07 -30.99
CA THR A 369 26.26 -12.24 -31.30
C THR A 369 25.99 -11.14 -32.33
N GLN A 370 24.98 -11.30 -33.18
CA GLN A 370 24.59 -10.27 -34.16
C GLN A 370 23.72 -9.14 -33.56
N LYS A 371 23.12 -9.37 -32.39
CA LYS A 371 22.15 -8.45 -31.75
C LYS A 371 22.72 -7.78 -30.49
N THR A 372 24.03 -7.86 -30.26
CA THR A 372 24.67 -7.29 -29.06
C THR A 372 24.51 -5.77 -28.97
N SER A 373 24.49 -5.07 -30.11
CA SER A 373 24.22 -3.63 -30.18
C SER A 373 22.81 -3.27 -29.68
N ILE A 374 21.82 -4.13 -29.91
CA ILE A 374 20.45 -3.97 -29.40
C ILE A 374 20.42 -4.25 -27.90
N ALA A 375 21.09 -5.32 -27.46
CA ALA A 375 21.20 -5.68 -26.04
C ALA A 375 21.82 -4.54 -25.20
N LYS A 376 22.90 -3.93 -25.69
CA LYS A 376 23.56 -2.79 -25.06
C LYS A 376 22.59 -1.62 -24.85
N LYS A 377 21.85 -1.25 -25.90
CA LYS A 377 20.84 -0.17 -25.84
C LYS A 377 19.73 -0.48 -24.83
N CYS A 378 19.26 -1.72 -24.77
CA CYS A 378 18.26 -2.15 -23.78
C CYS A 378 18.78 -1.95 -22.34
N TYR A 379 20.01 -2.38 -22.05
CA TYR A 379 20.61 -2.20 -20.72
C TYR A 379 20.86 -0.72 -20.38
N GLU A 380 21.29 0.09 -21.34
CA GLU A 380 21.49 1.53 -21.13
C GLU A 380 20.16 2.25 -20.85
N GLN A 381 19.07 1.90 -21.55
CA GLN A 381 17.74 2.44 -21.27
C GLN A 381 17.24 2.02 -19.89
N ALA A 382 17.37 0.74 -19.53
CA ALA A 382 17.00 0.24 -18.21
C ALA A 382 17.79 0.98 -17.11
N LYS A 383 19.10 1.16 -17.30
CA LYS A 383 19.97 1.91 -16.38
C LYS A 383 19.48 3.35 -16.18
N ARG A 384 19.15 4.08 -17.25
CA ARG A 384 18.62 5.46 -17.15
C ARG A 384 17.36 5.50 -16.28
N ILE A 385 16.44 4.56 -16.50
CA ILE A 385 15.22 4.48 -15.70
C ILE A 385 15.55 4.18 -14.23
N TYR A 386 16.42 3.20 -13.93
CA TYR A 386 16.76 2.89 -12.54
C TYR A 386 17.48 4.04 -11.80
N VAL A 387 18.25 4.86 -12.52
CA VAL A 387 18.82 6.11 -11.96
C VAL A 387 17.70 7.09 -11.61
N ASP A 388 16.72 7.29 -12.49
CA ASP A 388 15.58 8.19 -12.22
C ASP A 388 14.75 7.74 -11.01
N PHE A 389 14.64 6.42 -10.77
CA PHE A 389 13.89 5.84 -9.65
C PHE A 389 14.71 5.62 -8.38
N ASN A 390 16.02 5.88 -8.40
CA ASN A 390 16.94 5.65 -7.28
C ASN A 390 16.91 4.20 -6.73
N ASP A 391 16.76 3.20 -7.62
CA ASP A 391 16.83 1.78 -7.25
C ASP A 391 18.26 1.24 -7.41
N ASP A 392 19.03 1.33 -6.33
CA ASP A 392 20.44 0.93 -6.28
C ASP A 392 20.67 -0.55 -6.58
N HIS A 393 19.73 -1.43 -6.17
CA HIS A 393 19.90 -2.86 -6.33
C HIS A 393 19.79 -3.23 -7.81
N SER A 394 18.69 -2.81 -8.45
CA SER A 394 18.45 -3.07 -9.87
C SER A 394 19.51 -2.37 -10.73
N LEU A 395 19.92 -1.15 -10.37
CA LEU A 395 21.04 -0.46 -11.03
C LEU A 395 22.32 -1.30 -11.03
N LYS A 396 22.73 -1.87 -9.88
CA LYS A 396 23.93 -2.73 -9.81
C LYS A 396 23.81 -3.94 -10.73
N THR A 397 22.64 -4.58 -10.77
CA THR A 397 22.41 -5.71 -11.69
C THR A 397 22.50 -5.30 -13.15
N THR A 398 21.97 -4.13 -13.54
CA THR A 398 22.05 -3.64 -14.92
C THR A 398 23.48 -3.33 -15.33
N ASN A 399 24.25 -2.67 -14.46
CA ASN A 399 25.66 -2.39 -14.69
C ASN A 399 26.48 -3.69 -14.81
N TYR A 400 26.19 -4.70 -13.98
CA TYR A 400 26.85 -6.00 -14.07
C TYR A 400 26.55 -6.69 -15.40
N LEU A 401 25.28 -6.74 -15.83
CA LEU A 401 24.89 -7.35 -17.11
C LEU A 401 25.49 -6.61 -18.31
N LEU A 402 25.52 -5.28 -18.26
CA LEU A 402 26.16 -4.45 -19.27
C LEU A 402 27.67 -4.72 -19.33
N ALA A 403 28.35 -4.77 -18.17
CA ALA A 403 29.77 -5.08 -18.10
C ALA A 403 30.08 -6.48 -18.62
N LYS A 404 29.23 -7.46 -18.31
CA LYS A 404 29.33 -8.82 -18.84
C LYS A 404 29.20 -8.84 -20.38
N LEU A 405 28.20 -8.16 -20.93
CA LEU A 405 28.01 -8.05 -22.38
C LEU A 405 29.26 -7.44 -23.05
N MET A 406 29.80 -6.35 -22.49
CA MET A 406 31.02 -5.72 -23.00
C MET A 406 32.22 -6.68 -22.91
N ALA A 407 32.35 -7.43 -21.81
CA ALA A 407 33.40 -8.43 -21.67
C ALA A 407 33.27 -9.54 -22.72
N ASP A 408 32.07 -10.04 -22.97
CA ASP A 408 31.78 -11.07 -23.98
C ASP A 408 32.12 -10.57 -25.40
N GLU A 409 31.89 -9.29 -25.71
CA GLU A 409 32.30 -8.65 -26.97
C GLU A 409 33.82 -8.49 -27.09
N ILE A 410 34.50 -8.08 -26.01
CA ILE A 410 35.94 -7.75 -26.02
C ILE A 410 36.81 -8.99 -25.95
N THR A 411 36.41 -10.04 -25.23
CA THR A 411 37.20 -11.26 -25.00
C THR A 411 37.71 -11.90 -26.31
N PRO A 412 36.89 -12.15 -27.34
CA PRO A 412 37.40 -12.71 -28.60
C PRO A 412 38.40 -11.78 -29.31
N LEU A 413 38.18 -10.46 -29.26
CA LEU A 413 39.10 -9.47 -29.84
C LEU A 413 40.44 -9.47 -29.10
N TYR A 414 40.39 -9.50 -27.78
CA TYR A 414 41.56 -9.61 -26.91
C TYR A 414 42.36 -10.90 -27.21
N MET A 415 41.68 -12.04 -27.34
CA MET A 415 42.31 -13.31 -27.67
C MET A 415 42.92 -13.32 -29.08
N ALA A 416 42.28 -12.67 -30.05
CA ALA A 416 42.83 -12.51 -31.40
C ALA A 416 44.10 -11.64 -31.39
N MET A 417 44.08 -10.54 -30.64
CA MET A 417 45.23 -9.64 -30.47
C MET A 417 46.40 -10.31 -29.76
N LEU A 418 46.14 -11.15 -28.75
CA LEU A 418 47.18 -11.95 -28.10
C LEU A 418 47.85 -12.91 -29.09
N LYS A 419 47.07 -13.58 -29.94
CA LYS A 419 47.61 -14.47 -30.97
C LYS A 419 48.44 -13.72 -32.02
N SER A 420 48.01 -12.53 -32.43
CA SER A 420 48.74 -11.71 -33.41
C SER A 420 49.94 -10.97 -32.82
N SER A 421 50.01 -10.79 -31.49
CA SER A 421 51.12 -10.09 -30.83
C SER A 421 52.48 -10.76 -30.99
N THR A 422 52.52 -12.06 -31.32
CA THR A 422 53.76 -12.78 -31.60
C THR A 422 54.34 -12.44 -32.98
N THR A 423 53.50 -11.99 -33.91
CA THR A 423 53.88 -11.71 -35.30
C THR A 423 53.85 -10.22 -35.65
N ARG A 424 52.99 -9.43 -34.99
CA ARG A 424 52.73 -8.02 -35.31
C ARG A 424 53.03 -7.09 -34.12
N TYR A 425 53.92 -6.12 -34.33
CA TYR A 425 54.30 -5.13 -33.30
C TYR A 425 53.12 -4.25 -32.85
N CYS A 426 52.30 -3.78 -33.79
CA CYS A 426 51.10 -2.97 -33.51
C CYS A 426 50.16 -3.65 -32.50
N ALA A 427 49.99 -4.98 -32.57
CA ALA A 427 49.12 -5.71 -31.66
C ALA A 427 49.68 -5.75 -30.23
N PHE A 428 51.00 -5.97 -30.08
CA PHE A 428 51.69 -5.92 -28.79
C PHE A 428 51.65 -4.51 -28.18
N PHE A 429 51.85 -3.48 -29.00
CA PHE A 429 51.77 -2.08 -28.58
C PHE A 429 50.39 -1.73 -28.02
N ASN A 430 49.31 -2.07 -28.75
CA ASN A 430 47.94 -1.81 -28.31
C ASN A 430 47.58 -2.52 -27.00
N LEU A 431 48.03 -3.77 -26.82
CA LEU A 431 47.84 -4.51 -25.56
C LEU A 431 48.60 -3.85 -24.38
N ARG A 432 49.81 -3.33 -24.62
CA ARG A 432 50.60 -2.62 -23.61
C ARG A 432 49.95 -1.29 -23.22
N GLN A 433 49.41 -0.54 -24.19
CA GLN A 433 48.67 0.70 -23.93
C GLN A 433 47.38 0.43 -23.15
N TRP A 434 46.66 -0.65 -23.47
CA TRP A 434 45.51 -1.07 -22.69
C TRP A 434 45.89 -1.45 -21.24
N LYS A 435 46.96 -2.24 -21.05
CA LYS A 435 47.42 -2.65 -19.72
C LYS A 435 47.90 -1.48 -18.85
N ASN A 436 48.66 -0.54 -19.44
CA ASN A 436 49.35 0.50 -18.67
C ASN A 436 48.59 1.83 -18.62
N ARG A 437 47.74 2.12 -19.62
CA ARG A 437 46.99 3.38 -19.75
C ARG A 437 45.48 3.20 -19.84
N CYS A 438 44.97 1.96 -19.75
CA CYS A 438 43.54 1.65 -19.91
C CYS A 438 42.95 2.14 -21.24
N ARG A 439 43.78 2.37 -22.28
CA ARG A 439 43.31 2.81 -23.60
C ARG A 439 42.52 1.68 -24.28
N PRO A 440 41.25 1.89 -24.64
CA PRO A 440 40.42 0.84 -25.22
C PRO A 440 40.79 0.62 -26.69
N PHE A 441 41.48 -0.49 -26.99
CA PHE A 441 41.88 -0.82 -28.36
C PHE A 441 40.69 -1.25 -29.24
N TRP A 442 39.60 -1.75 -28.65
CA TRP A 442 38.43 -2.27 -29.36
C TRP A 442 37.50 -1.19 -29.95
N LYS A 443 37.65 0.08 -29.56
CA LYS A 443 36.77 1.16 -30.06
C LYS A 443 37.02 1.54 -31.51
N LYS A 444 38.23 1.26 -32.04
CA LYS A 444 38.68 1.74 -33.36
C LYS A 444 38.99 0.62 -34.35
N LEU A 445 38.43 -0.56 -34.10
CA LEU A 445 38.93 -1.82 -34.64
C LEU A 445 38.69 -2.03 -36.16
N GLY A 446 37.84 -1.23 -36.81
CA GLY A 446 37.54 -1.35 -38.24
C GLY A 446 38.66 -0.79 -39.13
N ASP A 447 38.69 0.53 -39.31
CA ASP A 447 39.56 1.17 -40.29
C ASP A 447 41.03 1.23 -39.85
N GLU A 448 41.31 1.17 -38.55
CA GLU A 448 42.69 1.24 -38.03
C GLU A 448 43.40 -0.11 -38.06
N ILE A 449 42.69 -1.25 -38.03
CA ILE A 449 43.34 -2.57 -38.21
C ILE A 449 43.92 -2.67 -39.62
N ILE A 450 43.17 -2.27 -40.65
CA ILE A 450 43.64 -2.36 -42.05
C ILE A 450 44.88 -1.49 -42.28
N LYS A 451 44.94 -0.33 -41.62
CA LYS A 451 46.11 0.56 -41.63
C LYS A 451 47.29 -0.02 -40.83
N GLN A 452 47.01 -0.66 -39.70
CA GLN A 452 48.03 -1.39 -38.91
C GLN A 452 48.51 -2.68 -39.58
N GLU A 453 47.75 -3.23 -40.54
CA GLU A 453 48.15 -4.37 -41.36
C GLU A 453 49.03 -3.99 -42.56
N THR A 454 48.97 -2.73 -42.99
CA THR A 454 49.77 -2.22 -44.10
C THR A 454 51.11 -1.66 -43.64
N ASP A 455 51.16 -1.02 -42.46
CA ASP A 455 52.38 -0.46 -41.88
C ASP A 455 52.61 -0.96 -40.43
N ASP A 456 53.70 -1.73 -40.22
CA ASP A 456 54.08 -2.29 -38.91
C ASP A 456 54.42 -1.23 -37.84
N ILE A 457 54.59 0.03 -38.25
CA ILE A 457 54.99 1.16 -37.40
C ILE A 457 53.82 2.16 -37.20
N TYR A 458 52.67 1.94 -37.85
CA TYR A 458 51.51 2.85 -37.80
C TYR A 458 51.07 3.17 -36.36
N CYS A 459 51.19 2.20 -35.45
CA CYS A 459 50.81 2.36 -34.04
C CYS A 459 51.60 3.45 -33.28
N LEU A 460 52.80 3.84 -33.74
CA LEU A 460 53.59 4.90 -33.11
C LEU A 460 53.06 6.30 -33.43
N LEU A 461 52.34 6.46 -34.55
CA LEU A 461 51.69 7.74 -34.91
C LEU A 461 50.53 8.07 -33.96
N ASP A 462 49.98 7.07 -33.26
CA ASP A 462 48.93 7.27 -32.25
C ASP A 462 49.51 7.63 -30.86
N GLU A 463 50.83 7.62 -30.65
CA GLU A 463 51.45 8.08 -29.38
C GLU A 463 51.26 9.59 -29.14
N GLU A 464 51.21 10.38 -30.22
CA GLU A 464 51.09 11.84 -30.16
C GLU A 464 49.64 12.32 -29.93
N ARG A 465 48.66 11.41 -29.97
CA ARG A 465 47.25 11.75 -29.78
C ARG A 465 46.87 11.71 -28.29
N GLU A 466 46.18 12.77 -27.85
CA GLU A 466 45.56 12.86 -26.53
C GLU A 466 44.64 11.65 -26.30
N ASP A 467 44.52 11.22 -25.04
CA ASP A 467 43.60 10.15 -24.67
C ASP A 467 42.20 10.49 -25.20
N PRO A 468 41.51 9.58 -25.89
CA PRO A 468 40.15 9.87 -26.32
C PRO A 468 39.34 10.20 -25.07
N ALA A 469 38.85 11.44 -25.00
CA ALA A 469 37.89 11.84 -23.98
C ALA A 469 36.79 10.78 -23.96
N SER A 470 36.27 10.49 -22.76
CA SER A 470 35.11 9.63 -22.56
C SER A 470 33.96 10.14 -23.43
N GLU A 471 33.89 9.67 -24.69
CA GLU A 471 32.90 10.14 -25.64
C GLU A 471 31.51 10.00 -25.02
N GLY A 472 30.85 11.15 -24.94
CA GLY A 472 29.58 11.33 -24.29
C GLY A 472 28.51 10.44 -24.89
N CYS A 473 27.65 9.97 -23.99
CA CYS A 473 26.27 9.54 -24.17
C CYS A 473 25.85 9.30 -25.63
N TYR A 474 25.73 8.03 -26.02
CA TYR A 474 24.94 7.64 -27.19
C TYR A 474 23.49 8.12 -26.99
N THR A 475 23.18 9.30 -27.52
CA THR A 475 21.82 9.82 -27.61
C THR A 475 21.24 9.52 -28.98
N ASP A 476 20.00 9.07 -28.93
CA ASP A 476 19.01 8.98 -30.00
C ASP A 476 19.20 7.88 -31.05
N MET A 477 18.53 6.76 -30.78
CA MET A 477 17.71 6.15 -31.81
C MET A 477 16.25 6.21 -31.40
N ASP A 478 15.44 6.66 -32.35
CA ASP A 478 14.02 6.89 -32.29
C ASP A 478 13.23 5.78 -31.59
N ARG A 479 12.13 6.22 -30.96
CA ARG A 479 11.03 5.41 -30.42
C ARG A 479 10.41 4.41 -31.42
N GLN A 480 10.97 4.26 -32.62
CA GLN A 480 10.47 3.49 -33.75
C GLN A 480 11.07 2.08 -33.89
N VAL A 481 12.17 1.73 -33.22
CA VAL A 481 12.85 0.41 -33.34
C VAL A 481 11.96 -0.77 -32.89
N PHE A 482 10.93 -0.50 -32.09
CA PHE A 482 9.99 -1.52 -31.59
C PHE A 482 8.57 -1.39 -32.17
N LYS A 483 8.41 -0.79 -33.35
CA LYS A 483 7.15 -0.89 -34.10
C LYS A 483 7.01 -2.32 -34.63
N LEU A 484 5.98 -3.03 -34.18
CA LEU A 484 5.43 -4.19 -34.88
C LEU A 484 4.59 -3.66 -36.05
N GLU A 485 4.71 -4.31 -37.22
CA GLU A 485 3.86 -4.02 -38.38
C GLU A 485 2.38 -4.23 -38.04
N GLU A 486 1.51 -3.50 -38.72
CA GLU A 486 0.07 -3.33 -38.40
C GLU A 486 -0.80 -4.60 -38.57
N GLY A 487 -0.19 -5.79 -38.71
CA GLY A 487 -0.88 -7.06 -38.97
C GLY A 487 -1.05 -8.02 -37.77
N ASP A 488 -0.43 -7.77 -36.62
CA ASP A 488 -0.43 -8.70 -35.47
C ASP A 488 -1.48 -8.36 -34.38
N LEU A 489 -2.65 -7.85 -34.80
CA LEU A 489 -3.82 -7.64 -33.94
C LEU A 489 -4.63 -8.93 -33.77
#